data_AF-A0A519E9I1-F1
#
_entry.id   AF-A0A519E9I1-F1
#
_cell.length_a   1.000
_cell.length_b   1.000
_cell.length_c   1.000
_cell.angle_alpha   90.00
_cell.angle_beta   90.00
_cell.angle_gamma   90.00
#
_symmetry.space_group_name_H-M   'P 1'
#
loop_
_entity.id
_entity.type
_entity.pdbx_description
1 polymer ?
#
loop_
_entity_poly.entity_id
_entity_poly.type
_entity_poly.pdbx_seq_one_letter_code
_entity_poly.pdbx_strand_id
1 'polypeptide(L)'
;MSLQPLIQKLSDAEEPSRKFDTAIAIALGFESFEEEGTRKVLWLHPHSKTPTRIPWYTRSLDEAKELLDVILPNSAVALSWTAEGLFYAKIEGGDACRGATGPLAICIAALSYHNSIR
;
A
#
# COMPACT_ATOMS: atom_id res chain seq x y z
N MET A 1 13.22 -5.70 -7.97
CA MET A 1 12.95 -4.32 -8.43
C MET A 1 12.94 -3.42 -7.21
N SER A 2 13.56 -2.24 -7.31
CA SER A 2 13.49 -1.21 -6.25
C SER A 2 12.05 -0.72 -6.09
N LEU A 3 11.57 -0.52 -4.85
CA LEU A 3 10.24 0.05 -4.58
C LEU A 3 10.24 1.57 -4.76
N GLN A 4 11.41 2.19 -4.85
CA GLN A 4 11.58 3.64 -4.90
C GLN A 4 10.81 4.33 -6.05
N PRO A 5 10.75 3.79 -7.29
CA PRO A 5 9.93 4.38 -8.34
C PRO A 5 8.42 4.33 -8.05
N LEU A 6 7.95 3.32 -7.31
CA LEU A 6 6.55 3.24 -6.88
C LEU A 6 6.27 4.24 -5.75
N ILE A 7 7.16 4.31 -4.75
CA ILE A 7 7.08 5.26 -3.64
C ILE A 7 7.00 6.70 -4.17
N GLN A 8 7.85 7.06 -5.13
CA GLN A 8 7.84 8.40 -5.74
C GLN A 8 6.52 8.68 -6.48
N LYS A 9 5.99 7.71 -7.24
CA LYS A 9 4.70 7.88 -7.92
C LYS A 9 3.53 8.04 -6.94
N LEU A 10 3.59 7.37 -5.79
CA LEU A 10 2.58 7.50 -4.74
C LEU A 10 2.69 8.86 -4.03
N SER A 11 3.90 9.37 -3.80
CA SER A 11 4.09 10.70 -3.18
C SER A 11 3.64 11.85 -4.07
N ASP A 12 3.67 11.64 -5.39
CA ASP A 12 3.22 12.59 -6.41
C ASP A 12 1.72 12.39 -6.75
N ALA A 13 1.06 11.38 -6.17
CA ALA A 13 -0.35 11.12 -6.41
C ALA A 13 -1.23 12.11 -5.65
N GLU A 14 -2.16 12.74 -6.37
CA GLU A 14 -3.15 13.66 -5.80
C GLU A 14 -4.45 12.93 -5.37
N GLU A 15 -4.69 11.73 -5.89
CA GLU A 15 -5.90 10.95 -5.64
C GLU A 15 -5.64 9.45 -5.47
N PRO A 16 -6.52 8.72 -4.75
CA PRO A 16 -6.50 7.27 -4.72
C PRO A 16 -6.62 6.67 -6.13
N SER A 17 -5.92 5.58 -6.41
CA SER A 17 -5.95 4.95 -7.73
C SER A 17 -5.89 3.44 -7.66
N ARG A 18 -6.74 2.79 -8.44
CA ARG A 18 -6.67 1.35 -8.59
C ARG A 18 -5.38 0.85 -9.23
N LYS A 19 -4.79 1.65 -10.11
CA LYS A 19 -3.49 1.31 -10.70
C LYS A 19 -2.40 1.26 -9.63
N PHE A 20 -2.47 2.16 -8.65
CA PHE A 20 -1.55 2.16 -7.51
C PHE A 20 -1.81 0.99 -6.57
N ASP A 21 -3.08 0.69 -6.24
CA ASP A 21 -3.40 -0.49 -5.43
C ASP A 21 -2.84 -1.78 -6.05
N THR A 22 -3.00 -1.95 -7.36
CA THR A 22 -2.43 -3.09 -8.10
C THR A 22 -0.91 -3.11 -8.06
N ALA A 23 -0.26 -1.95 -8.26
CA ALA A 23 1.20 -1.86 -8.21
C ALA A 23 1.75 -2.20 -6.81
N ILE A 24 1.05 -1.78 -5.76
CA ILE A 24 1.37 -2.13 -4.36
C ILE A 24 1.20 -3.64 -4.15
N ALA A 25 0.09 -4.22 -4.60
CA ALA A 25 -0.15 -5.66 -4.47
C ALA A 25 0.96 -6.49 -5.16
N ILE A 26 1.33 -6.13 -6.39
CA ILE A 26 2.43 -6.78 -7.12
C ILE A 26 3.75 -6.63 -6.35
N ALA A 27 4.03 -5.44 -5.79
CA ALA A 27 5.23 -5.19 -5.00
C ALA A 27 5.32 -6.06 -3.73
N LEU A 28 4.19 -6.46 -3.16
CA LEU A 28 4.09 -7.40 -2.04
C LEU A 28 4.16 -8.87 -2.48
N GLY A 29 4.18 -9.16 -3.78
CA GLY A 29 4.21 -10.53 -4.30
C GLY A 29 2.84 -11.14 -4.54
N PHE A 30 1.79 -10.33 -4.71
CA PHE A 30 0.53 -10.86 -5.21
C PHE A 30 0.70 -11.33 -6.66
N GLU A 31 0.07 -12.46 -6.97
CA GLU A 31 0.05 -13.02 -8.31
C GLU A 31 -1.36 -12.96 -8.89
N SER A 32 -1.48 -12.61 -10.16
CA SER A 32 -2.75 -12.65 -10.89
C SER A 32 -2.82 -13.90 -11.75
N PHE A 33 -3.98 -14.53 -11.81
CA PHE A 33 -4.27 -15.62 -12.73
C PHE A 33 -5.67 -15.48 -13.32
N GLU A 34 -5.86 -16.03 -14.51
CA GLU A 34 -7.18 -16.09 -15.14
C GLU A 34 -7.90 -17.36 -14.69
N GLU A 35 -9.15 -17.23 -14.27
CA GLU A 35 -9.98 -18.40 -13.95
C GLU A 35 -10.39 -19.09 -15.26
N GLU A 36 -10.11 -20.38 -15.39
CA GLU A 36 -10.38 -21.12 -16.63
C GLU A 36 -11.85 -21.00 -17.06
N GLY A 37 -12.06 -20.61 -18.31
CA GLY A 37 -13.39 -20.43 -18.89
C GLY A 37 -14.09 -19.12 -18.52
N THR A 38 -13.48 -18.26 -17.69
CA THR A 38 -13.97 -16.91 -17.41
C THR A 38 -12.89 -15.87 -17.74
N ARG A 39 -13.25 -14.71 -18.29
CA ARG A 39 -12.31 -13.58 -18.48
C ARG A 39 -12.04 -12.83 -17.17
N LYS A 40 -12.16 -13.49 -16.02
CA LYS A 40 -11.99 -12.86 -14.71
C LYS A 40 -10.56 -13.04 -14.24
N VAL A 41 -9.92 -11.92 -13.92
CA VAL A 41 -8.61 -11.89 -13.27
C VAL A 41 -8.82 -12.04 -11.77
N LEU A 42 -8.31 -13.13 -11.21
CA LEU A 42 -8.25 -13.38 -9.77
C LEU A 42 -6.85 -13.07 -9.24
N TRP A 43 -6.77 -12.73 -7.96
CA TRP A 43 -5.51 -12.39 -7.30
C TRP A 43 -5.24 -13.34 -6.14
N LEU A 44 -4.00 -13.79 -6.02
CA LEU A 44 -3.53 -14.63 -4.93
C LEU A 44 -2.58 -13.82 -4.04
N HIS A 45 -2.88 -13.77 -2.74
CA HIS A 45 -1.95 -13.21 -1.75
C HIS A 45 -0.80 -14.20 -1.51
N PRO A 46 0.47 -13.78 -1.39
CA PRO A 46 1.61 -14.70 -1.25
C PRO A 46 1.51 -15.64 -0.04
N HIS A 47 0.76 -15.24 0.99
CA HIS A 47 0.51 -16.03 2.20
C HIS A 47 -0.87 -16.69 2.26
N SER A 48 -1.71 -16.57 1.21
CA SER A 48 -3.02 -17.21 1.15
C SER A 48 -3.14 -18.11 -0.08
N LYS A 49 -3.81 -19.26 0.09
CA LYS A 49 -4.19 -20.14 -1.03
C LYS A 49 -5.58 -19.80 -1.58
N THR A 50 -6.30 -18.86 -0.97
CA THR A 50 -7.61 -18.45 -1.43
C THR A 50 -7.50 -17.23 -2.36
N PRO A 51 -8.15 -17.27 -3.52
CA PRO A 51 -8.23 -16.10 -4.39
C PRO A 51 -8.95 -14.97 -3.65
N THR A 52 -8.41 -13.77 -3.76
CA THR A 52 -8.93 -12.55 -3.13
C THR A 52 -8.97 -11.41 -4.14
N ARG A 53 -9.59 -10.30 -3.75
CA ARG A 53 -9.48 -9.04 -4.48
C ARG A 53 -8.23 -8.29 -4.04
N ILE A 54 -7.74 -7.40 -4.90
CA ILE A 54 -6.77 -6.39 -4.47
C ILE A 54 -7.47 -5.43 -3.47
N PRO A 55 -6.93 -5.23 -2.24
CA PRO A 55 -7.45 -4.25 -1.30
C PRO A 55 -7.38 -2.81 -1.86
N TRP A 56 -8.22 -1.90 -1.38
CA TRP A 56 -8.17 -0.48 -1.78
C TRP A 56 -7.16 0.29 -0.95
N TYR A 57 -5.89 -0.13 -1.02
CA TYR A 57 -4.79 0.44 -0.24
C TYR A 57 -4.73 1.98 -0.26
N THR A 58 -4.92 2.59 -1.43
CA THR A 58 -4.82 4.05 -1.59
C THR A 58 -6.09 4.81 -1.21
N ARG A 59 -7.21 4.12 -0.94
CA ARG A 59 -8.52 4.73 -0.64
C ARG A 59 -9.03 4.43 0.77
N SER A 60 -8.77 3.24 1.31
CA SER A 60 -9.28 2.78 2.60
C SER A 60 -8.18 2.85 3.65
N LEU A 61 -8.46 3.51 4.78
CA LEU A 61 -7.51 3.55 5.91
C LEU A 61 -7.27 2.16 6.50
N ASP A 62 -8.33 1.37 6.62
CA ASP A 62 -8.24 0.02 7.19
C ASP A 62 -7.37 -0.88 6.32
N GLU A 63 -7.58 -0.87 5.00
CA GLU A 63 -6.80 -1.70 4.08
C GLU A 63 -5.36 -1.16 3.92
N ALA A 64 -5.14 0.15 4.03
CA ALA A 64 -3.79 0.71 4.13
C ALA A 64 -3.08 0.26 5.41
N LYS A 65 -3.81 0.11 6.52
CA LYS A 65 -3.27 -0.43 7.76
C LYS A 65 -2.98 -1.94 7.64
N GLU A 66 -3.83 -2.70 6.94
CA GLU A 66 -3.56 -4.10 6.63
C GLU A 66 -2.26 -4.28 5.84
N LEU A 67 -1.97 -3.39 4.89
CA LEU A 67 -0.67 -3.36 4.20
C LEU A 67 0.50 -3.25 5.18
N LEU A 68 0.40 -2.34 6.14
CA LEU A 68 1.43 -2.19 7.18
C LEU A 68 1.52 -3.46 8.02
N ASP A 69 0.40 -4.08 8.41
CA ASP A 69 0.41 -5.30 9.21
C ASP A 69 1.03 -6.49 8.48
N VAL A 70 0.95 -6.53 7.15
CA VAL A 70 1.66 -7.52 6.32
C VAL A 70 3.17 -7.29 6.32
N ILE A 71 3.61 -6.03 6.28
CA ILE A 71 5.04 -5.67 6.24
C ILE A 71 5.69 -5.76 7.63
N LEU A 72 5.01 -5.23 8.64
CA LEU A 72 5.48 -5.08 10.00
C LEU A 72 4.32 -5.38 10.98
N PRO A 73 4.12 -6.66 11.32
CA PRO A 73 3.05 -7.08 12.21
C PRO A 73 3.18 -6.44 13.60
N ASN A 74 2.04 -6.09 14.21
CA ASN A 74 1.94 -5.48 15.54
C ASN A 74 2.55 -4.08 15.67
N SER A 75 2.77 -3.37 14.55
CA SER A 75 3.24 -2.00 14.60
C SER A 75 2.15 -0.95 14.53
N ALA A 76 2.41 0.15 15.24
CA ALA A 76 1.59 1.33 15.19
C ALA A 76 1.95 2.23 14.00
N VAL A 77 0.95 2.98 13.53
CA VAL A 77 1.14 4.10 12.61
C VAL A 77 0.45 5.32 13.17
N ALA A 78 1.19 6.42 13.25
CA ALA A 78 0.64 7.73 13.55
C ALA A 78 0.22 8.37 12.24
N LEU A 79 -1.03 8.83 12.17
CA LEU A 79 -1.54 9.64 11.07
C LEU A 79 -1.86 11.04 11.60
N SER A 80 -1.33 12.06 10.94
CA SER A 80 -1.64 13.46 11.21
C SER A 80 -1.99 14.19 9.92
N TRP A 81 -2.69 15.30 10.04
CA TRP A 81 -3.04 16.16 8.92
C TRP A 81 -2.86 17.61 9.32
N THR A 82 -2.58 18.44 8.32
CA THR A 82 -2.44 19.89 8.50
C THR A 82 -3.71 20.62 8.07
N ALA A 83 -3.85 21.89 8.46
CA ALA A 83 -5.02 22.70 8.08
C ALA A 83 -5.10 22.91 6.56
N GLU A 84 -3.97 22.81 5.86
CA GLU A 84 -3.82 22.92 4.41
C GLU A 84 -4.20 21.63 3.65
N GLY A 85 -4.66 20.59 4.37
CA GLY A 85 -5.12 19.34 3.76
C GLY A 85 -4.01 18.36 3.39
N LEU A 86 -2.79 18.54 3.91
CA LEU A 86 -1.70 17.58 3.74
C LEU A 86 -1.75 16.50 4.81
N PHE A 87 -1.54 15.25 4.40
CA PHE A 87 -1.51 14.10 5.31
C PHE A 87 -0.08 13.61 5.50
N TYR A 88 0.25 13.26 6.74
CA TYR A 88 1.52 12.68 7.13
C TYR A 88 1.29 11.39 7.90
N ALA A 89 1.99 10.33 7.51
CA ALA A 89 2.01 9.08 8.25
C ALA A 89 3.42 8.79 8.74
N LYS A 90 3.55 8.28 9.96
CA LYS A 90 4.82 7.83 10.52
C LYS A 90 4.60 6.47 11.17
N ILE A 91 5.37 5.48 10.73
CA ILE A 91 5.38 4.16 11.34
C ILE A 91 6.52 4.06 12.34
N GLU A 92 6.44 3.08 13.25
CA GLU A 92 7.48 2.85 14.25
C GLU A 92 8.85 2.60 13.61
N GLY A 93 9.86 3.38 14.03
CA GLY A 93 11.21 3.30 13.48
C GLY A 93 11.38 3.85 12.05
N GLY A 94 10.33 4.39 11.44
CA GLY A 94 10.37 5.01 10.10
C GLY A 94 10.34 6.54 10.12
N ASP A 95 10.65 7.13 8.97
CA ASP A 95 10.48 8.55 8.73
C ASP A 95 9.00 8.92 8.50
N ALA A 96 8.68 10.20 8.70
CA ALA A 96 7.37 10.71 8.36
C ALA A 96 7.24 10.87 6.84
N CYS A 97 6.20 10.27 6.26
CA CYS A 97 5.93 10.31 4.83
C CYS A 97 4.65 11.11 4.55
N ARG A 98 4.68 11.91 3.48
CA ARG A 98 3.55 12.73 3.04
C ARG A 98 2.72 12.00 1.98
N GLY A 99 1.40 12.15 2.03
CA GLY A 99 0.48 11.76 0.96
C GLY A 99 -0.64 12.78 0.77
N ALA A 100 -1.30 12.77 -0.40
CA ALA A 100 -2.48 13.59 -0.65
C ALA A 100 -3.72 13.13 0.15
N THR A 101 -3.71 11.88 0.62
CA THR A 101 -4.73 11.31 1.50
C THR A 101 -4.05 10.53 2.62
N GLY A 102 -4.78 10.29 3.72
CA GLY A 102 -4.30 9.44 4.82
C GLY A 102 -3.86 8.04 4.37
N PRO A 103 -4.67 7.30 3.59
CA PRO A 103 -4.27 5.99 3.06
C PRO A 103 -3.01 6.03 2.19
N LEU A 104 -2.85 7.05 1.34
CA LEU A 104 -1.63 7.24 0.55
C LEU A 104 -0.41 7.44 1.46
N ALA A 105 -0.52 8.32 2.46
CA ALA A 105 0.57 8.57 3.41
C ALA A 105 0.99 7.27 4.13
N ILE A 106 0.02 6.47 4.59
CA ILE A 106 0.29 5.17 5.22
C ILE A 106 0.98 4.21 4.25
N CYS A 107 0.50 4.09 3.01
CA CYS A 107 1.12 3.23 2.00
C CYS A 107 2.56 3.62 1.73
N ILE A 108 2.83 4.93 1.58
CA ILE A 108 4.18 5.45 1.34
C ILE A 108 5.09 5.14 2.54
N ALA A 109 4.62 5.35 3.77
CA ALA A 109 5.38 5.05 4.98
C ALA A 109 5.72 3.56 5.08
N ALA A 110 4.73 2.69 4.88
CA ALA A 110 4.90 1.24 4.94
C ALA A 110 5.87 0.73 3.87
N LEU A 111 5.74 1.18 2.62
CA LEU A 111 6.62 0.77 1.53
C LEU A 111 8.03 1.34 1.68
N SER A 112 8.18 2.56 2.18
CA SER A 112 9.49 3.17 2.42
C SER A 112 10.26 2.42 3.48
N TYR A 113 9.59 2.02 4.56
CA TYR A 113 10.18 1.15 5.57
C TYR A 113 10.52 -0.24 5.02
N HIS A 114 9.60 -0.87 4.29
CA HIS A 114 9.87 -2.16 3.64
C HIS A 114 11.09 -2.11 2.72
N ASN A 115 11.29 -0.98 2.04
CA ASN A 115 12.45 -0.75 1.18
C ASN A 115 13.75 -0.49 1.97
N SER A 116 13.70 -0.01 3.22
CA SER A 116 14.89 0.26 4.03
C SER A 116 15.40 -0.96 4.80
N ILE A 117 14.55 -1.96 5.03
CA ILE A 117 14.91 -3.20 5.74
C ILE A 117 15.22 -4.40 4.81
N ARG A 118 15.10 -4.20 3.49
CA ARG A 118 15.47 -5.19 2.46
C ARG A 118 16.92 -5.05 2.04
#